data_AF-Q8YQA7-F1
#
_entry.id   AF-Q8YQA7-F1
#
_cell.length_a   1.000
_cell.length_b   1.000
_cell.length_c   1.000
_cell.angle_alpha   90.00
_cell.angle_beta   90.00
_cell.angle_gamma   90.00
#
_symmetry.space_group_name_H-M   'P 1'
#
loop_
_entity.id
_entity.type
_entity.pdbx_description
1 polymer ?
#
loop_
_entity_poly.entity_id
_entity_poly.type
_entity_poly.pdbx_seq_one_letter_code
_entity_poly.pdbx_strand_id
1 'polypeptide(L)'
;MLFEFISTIKAGIDSGQYLEILSNGIPIGIVRDTTSGSFLAYAVGAIASNHPLLPLTVPIQFLIPGVNMVQDYIAFPQSYQQSSSLQTVLKSLQTNISVLQATIALIELGKIPSVALEAVNLRQTLKLKKEVEEMQLELKNGFIDLQKALKAQGAEVRQIVKEVVHDINFEQHCTVLGRAYSLFMQACNRLQSAMESPDISQRKSEIDSAREMFLEVLADYINPQILEKVSAPGQLRRFECAWAIEQAIVITYQVQNQVAFVSDRLCHLRDKIKEHICTVINNCETYDELNFLFPEISRVCKHDLPILEVWQARVDWLRSLSPVEIKLLAKNNCNDSELADTLVTNQTKIVLSVPPEQLVYEDLAEKSHFYSLLDQMIFMFKPVLRQEYEVYINQQAQAAGHKILIPKNLQQVSDMTVANLYYYFKVRDESNIEETLEAITA
;
A
#
# COMPACT_ATOMS: atom_id res chain seq x y z
N MET A 1 -3.42 13.52 2.90
CA MET A 1 -2.91 13.02 4.20
C MET A 1 -2.67 14.21 5.11
N LEU A 2 -2.99 14.10 6.40
CA LEU A 2 -2.69 15.13 7.40
C LEU A 2 -1.82 14.52 8.50
N PHE A 3 -0.73 15.19 8.86
CA PHE A 3 0.11 14.77 9.97
C PHE A 3 -0.48 15.22 11.29
N GLU A 4 -0.36 14.37 12.30
CA GLU A 4 -0.74 14.67 13.67
C GLU A 4 0.53 14.99 14.47
N PHE A 5 0.52 16.12 15.16
CA PHE A 5 1.59 16.55 16.06
C PHE A 5 1.04 16.62 17.49
N ILE A 6 1.93 16.48 18.47
CA ILE A 6 1.58 16.71 19.88
C ILE A 6 0.99 18.12 20.07
N SER A 7 0.10 18.28 21.06
CA SER A 7 -0.69 19.50 21.24
C SER A 7 0.15 20.78 21.34
N THR A 8 1.33 20.72 21.95
CA THR A 8 2.26 21.86 22.06
C THR A 8 2.84 22.28 20.72
N ILE A 9 3.21 21.32 19.87
CA ILE A 9 3.69 21.59 18.51
C ILE A 9 2.55 22.10 17.64
N LYS A 10 1.36 21.52 17.76
CA LYS A 10 0.18 21.98 17.03
C LYS A 10 -0.18 23.43 17.35
N ALA A 11 -0.20 23.81 18.62
CA ALA A 11 -0.41 25.20 19.03
C ALA A 11 0.67 26.15 18.48
N GLY A 12 1.91 25.68 18.38
CA GLY A 12 3.00 26.44 17.75
C GLY A 12 2.85 26.59 16.24
N ILE A 13 2.32 25.58 15.55
CA ILE A 13 1.95 25.68 14.12
C ILE A 13 0.81 26.69 13.94
N ASP A 14 -0.26 26.57 14.73
CA ASP A 14 -1.46 27.42 14.63
C ASP A 14 -1.17 28.90 14.93
N SER A 15 -0.21 29.17 15.82
CA SER A 15 0.26 30.52 16.14
C SER A 15 1.31 31.07 15.15
N GLY A 16 1.74 30.28 14.17
CA GLY A 16 2.77 30.66 13.19
C GLY A 16 4.20 30.65 13.74
N GLN A 17 4.41 30.17 14.96
CA GLN A 17 5.74 30.02 15.55
C GLN A 17 6.53 28.89 14.86
N TYR A 18 5.85 27.83 14.45
CA TYR A 18 6.43 26.68 13.76
C TYR A 18 5.86 26.56 12.35
N LEU A 19 6.68 26.08 11.43
CA LEU A 19 6.30 25.83 10.06
C LEU A 19 6.48 24.35 9.72
N GLU A 20 5.42 23.74 9.19
CA GLU A 20 5.52 22.41 8.58
C GLU A 20 6.39 22.45 7.33
N ILE A 21 7.28 21.48 7.21
CA ILE A 21 8.13 21.34 6.03
C ILE A 21 7.35 20.66 4.92
N LEU A 22 7.37 21.31 3.76
CA LEU A 22 6.82 20.79 2.52
C LEU A 22 7.96 20.43 1.55
N SER A 23 7.82 19.30 0.88
CA SER A 23 8.69 18.90 -0.23
C SER A 23 7.80 18.69 -1.45
N ASN A 24 8.01 19.51 -2.49
CA ASN A 24 7.14 19.55 -3.68
C ASN A 24 5.64 19.74 -3.34
N GLY A 25 5.33 20.54 -2.31
CA GLY A 25 3.97 20.77 -1.82
C GLY A 25 3.40 19.65 -0.94
N ILE A 26 4.14 18.57 -0.72
CA ILE A 26 3.75 17.45 0.14
C ILE A 26 4.31 17.67 1.55
N PRO A 27 3.48 17.71 2.61
CA PRO A 27 3.95 17.71 3.98
C PRO A 27 4.78 16.46 4.26
N ILE A 28 5.88 16.59 4.99
CA ILE A 28 6.75 15.44 5.31
C ILE A 28 6.74 15.06 6.78
N GLY A 29 5.86 15.66 7.59
CA GLY A 29 5.74 15.35 9.02
C GLY A 29 6.92 15.84 9.87
N ILE A 30 7.59 16.90 9.43
CA ILE A 30 8.68 17.57 10.17
C ILE A 30 8.29 19.04 10.32
N VAL A 31 8.52 19.62 11.50
CA VAL A 31 8.35 21.06 11.73
C VAL A 31 9.68 21.73 12.04
N ARG A 32 9.79 23.00 11.66
CA ARG A 32 10.91 23.86 12.03
C ARG A 32 10.45 25.13 12.73
N ASP A 33 11.31 25.65 13.59
CA ASP A 33 11.13 26.95 14.22
C ASP A 33 11.27 28.07 13.17
N THR A 34 10.33 29.01 13.14
CA THR A 34 10.37 30.11 12.16
C THR A 34 11.44 31.15 12.46
N THR A 35 11.88 31.27 13.71
CA THR A 35 12.86 32.27 14.16
C THR A 35 14.29 31.75 14.06
N SER A 36 14.53 30.53 14.56
CA SER A 36 15.87 29.92 14.56
C SER A 36 16.17 29.06 13.34
N GLY A 37 15.15 28.65 12.59
CA GLY A 37 15.28 27.71 11.46
C GLY A 37 15.59 26.27 11.89
N SER A 38 15.63 25.98 13.19
CA SER A 38 15.97 24.65 13.72
C SER A 38 14.82 23.67 13.56
N PHE A 39 15.13 22.41 13.26
CA PHE A 39 14.14 21.32 13.20
C PHE A 39 13.68 20.96 14.61
N LEU A 40 12.37 21.02 14.90
CA LEU A 40 11.89 20.99 16.29
C LEU A 40 11.16 19.72 16.70
N ALA A 41 10.40 19.13 15.79
CA ALA A 41 9.58 17.97 16.09
C ALA A 41 9.20 17.19 14.85
N TYR A 42 8.78 15.96 15.11
CA TYR A 42 8.24 15.01 14.16
C TYR A 42 6.76 14.78 14.42
N ALA A 43 6.03 14.45 13.36
CA ALA A 43 4.66 14.01 13.49
C ALA A 43 4.59 12.70 14.28
N VAL A 44 3.60 12.60 15.18
CA VAL A 44 3.27 11.42 15.97
C VAL A 44 2.21 10.54 15.32
N GLY A 45 1.65 10.97 14.20
CA GLY A 45 0.55 10.28 13.55
C GLY A 45 0.30 10.82 12.15
N ALA A 46 -0.53 10.11 11.41
CA ALA A 46 -1.04 10.57 10.14
C ALA A 46 -2.42 9.97 9.89
N ILE A 47 -3.31 10.81 9.39
CA ILE A 47 -4.68 10.46 9.04
C ILE A 47 -4.91 10.65 7.54
N ALA A 48 -5.70 9.76 6.96
CA ALA A 48 -6.26 9.89 5.63
C ALA A 48 -7.79 9.87 5.74
N SER A 49 -8.44 10.87 5.14
CA SER A 49 -9.92 10.97 5.13
C SER A 49 -10.56 10.87 6.51
N ASN A 50 -9.98 11.52 7.52
CA ASN A 50 -10.41 11.50 8.94
C ASN A 50 -10.27 10.16 9.66
N HIS A 51 -9.56 9.19 9.07
CA HIS A 51 -9.23 7.92 9.70
C HIS A 51 -7.71 7.74 9.82
N PRO A 52 -7.21 7.14 10.91
CA PRO A 52 -5.81 6.72 11.00
C PRO A 52 -5.39 5.84 9.83
N LEU A 53 -4.16 6.02 9.38
CA LEU A 53 -3.59 5.20 8.33
C LEU A 53 -3.32 3.78 8.84
N LEU A 54 -3.98 2.77 8.24
CA LEU A 54 -3.54 1.38 8.34
C LEU A 54 -3.26 0.83 6.94
N PRO A 55 -2.04 1.03 6.41
CA PRO A 55 -1.64 0.49 5.12
C PRO A 55 -1.58 -1.03 5.15
N LEU A 56 -1.79 -1.64 3.98
CA LEU A 56 -1.75 -3.09 3.86
C LEU A 56 -0.33 -3.59 3.60
N THR A 57 0.35 -3.01 2.62
CA THR A 57 1.64 -3.46 2.08
C THR A 57 2.81 -2.60 2.51
N VAL A 58 2.58 -1.32 2.77
CA VAL A 58 3.62 -0.34 3.12
C VAL A 58 3.75 -0.22 4.65
N PRO A 59 4.93 -0.43 5.25
CA PRO A 59 5.17 -0.16 6.66
C PRO A 59 4.82 1.27 7.06
N ILE A 60 3.98 1.43 8.09
CA ILE A 60 3.61 2.75 8.63
C ILE A 60 4.83 3.51 9.18
N GLN A 61 5.88 2.79 9.54
CA GLN A 61 7.15 3.33 10.03
C GLN A 61 7.82 4.27 9.02
N PHE A 62 7.54 4.14 7.71
CA PHE A 62 8.03 5.09 6.71
C PHE A 62 7.44 6.49 6.86
N LEU A 63 6.34 6.65 7.60
CA LEU A 63 5.79 7.96 8.00
C LEU A 63 6.43 8.53 9.24
N ILE A 64 7.30 7.83 9.95
CA ILE A 64 7.92 8.34 11.17
C ILE A 64 9.29 8.92 10.83
N PRO A 65 9.48 10.26 10.86
CA PRO A 65 10.75 10.84 10.46
C PRO A 65 11.92 10.48 11.41
N GLY A 66 11.65 10.18 12.69
CA GLY A 66 12.67 9.69 13.65
C GLY A 66 13.15 8.25 13.39
N VAL A 67 12.51 7.51 12.50
CA VAL A 67 12.89 6.13 12.11
C VAL A 67 13.67 6.14 10.77
N ASN A 68 13.99 7.32 10.23
CA ASN A 68 14.67 7.47 8.95
C ASN A 68 16.12 7.01 9.02
N MET A 69 16.39 5.83 8.44
CA MET A 69 17.73 5.29 8.20
C MET A 69 18.69 6.23 7.44
N VAL A 70 18.19 7.27 6.78
CA VAL A 70 19.00 8.26 6.04
C VAL A 70 19.51 9.38 6.93
N GLN A 71 18.70 9.87 7.88
CA GLN A 71 19.13 10.93 8.80
C GLN A 71 20.32 10.47 9.61
N ASP A 72 20.26 9.24 10.10
CA ASP A 72 21.28 8.59 10.90
C ASP A 72 22.60 8.37 10.15
N TYR A 73 22.57 8.04 8.86
CA TYR A 73 23.79 7.83 8.07
C TYR A 73 24.43 9.13 7.58
N ILE A 74 23.62 10.14 7.22
CA ILE A 74 24.10 11.44 6.78
C ILE A 74 24.58 12.29 7.98
N ALA A 75 23.92 12.18 9.14
CA ALA A 75 24.26 12.90 10.36
C ALA A 75 25.33 12.21 11.22
N PHE A 76 25.32 10.87 11.29
CA PHE A 76 26.14 10.08 12.22
C PHE A 76 26.75 8.84 11.56
N PRO A 77 27.77 9.00 10.69
CA PRO A 77 28.46 7.87 10.05
C PRO A 77 29.21 6.93 11.02
N GLN A 78 29.22 7.21 12.33
CA GLN A 78 30.01 6.48 13.34
C GLN A 78 29.18 5.77 14.42
N SER A 79 27.84 5.91 14.46
CA SER A 79 27.02 5.24 15.48
C SER A 79 26.43 3.93 14.97
N TYR A 80 27.15 2.84 15.19
CA TYR A 80 26.76 1.46 14.85
C TYR A 80 25.55 0.91 15.65
N GLN A 81 24.81 1.75 16.39
CA GLN A 81 23.68 1.36 17.25
C GLN A 81 22.30 1.38 16.54
N GLN A 82 22.30 1.44 15.21
CA GLN A 82 21.12 1.71 14.36
C GLN A 82 20.33 0.46 13.94
N SER A 83 20.29 -0.61 14.75
CA SER A 83 19.68 -1.89 14.36
C SER A 83 18.15 -1.97 14.58
N SER A 84 17.58 -1.18 15.48
CA SER A 84 16.18 -1.36 15.90
C SER A 84 15.15 -0.87 14.87
N SER A 85 15.36 0.29 14.24
CA SER A 85 14.44 0.88 13.25
C SER A 85 14.33 0.02 11.98
N LEU A 86 15.46 -0.37 11.40
CA LEU A 86 15.52 -1.27 10.27
C LEU A 86 14.89 -2.63 10.61
N GLN A 87 15.16 -3.17 11.81
CA GLN A 87 14.55 -4.42 12.24
C GLN A 87 13.03 -4.31 12.31
N THR A 88 12.47 -3.20 12.82
CA THR A 88 11.02 -2.98 12.85
C THR A 88 10.43 -2.92 11.44
N VAL A 89 11.06 -2.19 10.51
CA VAL A 89 10.57 -2.07 9.13
C VAL A 89 10.62 -3.41 8.41
N LEU A 90 11.74 -4.14 8.49
CA LEU A 90 11.88 -5.45 7.86
C LEU A 90 10.89 -6.45 8.46
N LYS A 91 10.68 -6.44 9.79
CA LYS A 91 9.66 -7.28 10.42
C LYS A 91 8.24 -6.94 9.94
N SER A 92 7.92 -5.65 9.75
CA SER A 92 6.63 -5.25 9.19
C SER A 92 6.44 -5.77 7.76
N LEU A 93 7.47 -5.69 6.91
CA LEU A 93 7.44 -6.25 5.56
C LEU A 93 7.26 -7.78 5.58
N GLN A 94 7.96 -8.48 6.47
CA GLN A 94 7.81 -9.93 6.67
C GLN A 94 6.37 -10.27 7.05
N THR A 95 5.79 -9.58 8.04
CA THR A 95 4.41 -9.77 8.45
C THR A 95 3.43 -9.51 7.30
N ASN A 96 3.60 -8.42 6.55
CA ASN A 96 2.75 -8.12 5.40
C ASN A 96 2.78 -9.27 4.39
N ILE A 97 3.97 -9.71 3.97
CA ILE A 97 4.12 -10.81 3.01
C ILE A 97 3.48 -12.09 3.54
N SER A 98 3.71 -12.47 4.80
CA SER A 98 3.13 -13.70 5.35
C SER A 98 1.61 -13.69 5.41
N VAL A 99 1.02 -12.57 5.79
CA VAL A 99 -0.44 -12.41 5.80
C VAL A 99 -0.99 -12.54 4.38
N LEU A 100 -0.40 -11.80 3.44
CA LEU A 100 -0.83 -11.80 2.04
C LEU A 100 -0.66 -13.19 1.41
N GLN A 101 0.46 -13.88 1.61
CA GLN A 101 0.67 -15.26 1.16
C GLN A 101 -0.38 -16.23 1.69
N ALA A 102 -0.75 -16.11 2.96
CA ALA A 102 -1.81 -16.95 3.54
C ALA A 102 -3.16 -16.68 2.87
N THR A 103 -3.46 -15.42 2.51
CA THR A 103 -4.69 -15.09 1.77
C THR A 103 -4.67 -15.57 0.32
N ILE A 104 -3.51 -15.53 -0.37
CA ILE A 104 -3.35 -16.07 -1.74
C ILE A 104 -3.79 -17.52 -1.77
N ALA A 105 -3.30 -18.32 -0.82
CA ALA A 105 -3.57 -19.74 -0.81
C ALA A 105 -5.05 -20.06 -0.60
N LEU A 106 -5.78 -19.24 0.18
CA LEU A 106 -7.22 -19.41 0.32
C LEU A 106 -7.98 -19.02 -0.96
N ILE A 107 -7.57 -17.94 -1.63
CA ILE A 107 -8.20 -17.44 -2.86
C ILE A 107 -7.98 -18.42 -4.02
N GLU A 108 -6.74 -18.87 -4.23
CA GLU A 108 -6.38 -19.69 -5.40
C GLU A 108 -6.87 -21.14 -5.29
N LEU A 109 -7.06 -21.64 -4.07
CA LEU A 109 -7.28 -23.08 -3.83
C LEU A 109 -8.63 -23.35 -3.15
N GLY A 110 -9.36 -22.29 -2.78
CA GLY A 110 -10.72 -22.41 -2.28
C GLY A 110 -11.66 -22.89 -3.39
N LYS A 111 -12.31 -24.03 -3.18
CA LYS A 111 -13.27 -24.59 -4.16
C LYS A 111 -14.52 -23.74 -4.37
N ILE A 112 -14.83 -22.85 -3.41
CA ILE A 112 -15.94 -21.91 -3.48
C ILE A 112 -15.35 -20.50 -3.43
N PRO A 113 -15.09 -19.86 -4.59
CA PRO A 113 -14.40 -18.58 -4.66
C PRO A 113 -15.04 -17.48 -3.81
N SER A 114 -16.36 -17.35 -3.83
CA SER A 114 -17.09 -16.33 -3.06
C SER A 114 -16.85 -16.41 -1.55
N VAL A 115 -16.96 -17.62 -0.98
CA VAL A 115 -16.72 -17.86 0.46
C VAL A 115 -15.24 -17.70 0.81
N ALA A 116 -14.33 -18.08 -0.09
CA ALA A 116 -12.90 -17.83 0.08
C ALA A 116 -12.60 -16.34 0.13
N LEU A 117 -13.15 -15.55 -0.80
CA LEU A 117 -12.98 -14.09 -0.85
C LEU A 117 -13.57 -13.40 0.38
N GLU A 118 -14.73 -13.83 0.86
CA GLU A 118 -15.31 -13.30 2.10
C GLU A 118 -14.41 -13.58 3.33
N ALA A 119 -13.81 -14.77 3.40
CA ALA A 119 -12.95 -15.17 4.49
C ALA A 119 -11.64 -14.38 4.59
N VAL A 120 -11.18 -13.77 3.49
CA VAL A 120 -9.93 -12.98 3.43
C VAL A 120 -10.14 -11.57 2.85
N ASN A 121 -11.35 -11.03 3.00
CA ASN A 121 -11.63 -9.63 2.65
C ASN A 121 -10.80 -8.65 3.48
N LEU A 122 -10.84 -7.37 3.12
CA LEU A 122 -10.01 -6.31 3.70
C LEU A 122 -10.06 -6.30 5.24
N ARG A 123 -11.26 -6.44 5.82
CA ARG A 123 -11.42 -6.46 7.28
C ARG A 123 -10.69 -7.64 7.90
N GLN A 124 -10.84 -8.84 7.34
CA GLN A 124 -10.16 -10.02 7.85
C GLN A 124 -8.65 -9.92 7.67
N THR A 125 -8.18 -9.41 6.53
CA THR A 125 -6.75 -9.24 6.27
C THR A 125 -6.10 -8.26 7.24
N LEU A 126 -6.73 -7.12 7.52
CA LEU A 126 -6.25 -6.17 8.54
C LEU A 126 -6.25 -6.79 9.94
N LYS A 127 -7.25 -7.61 10.26
CA LYS A 127 -7.30 -8.33 11.53
C LYS A 127 -6.17 -9.35 11.65
N LEU A 128 -5.94 -10.17 10.62
CA LEU A 128 -4.86 -11.15 10.57
C LEU A 128 -3.50 -10.49 10.75
N LYS A 129 -3.25 -9.38 10.05
CA LYS A 129 -2.03 -8.59 10.18
C LYS A 129 -1.78 -8.18 11.63
N LYS A 130 -2.79 -7.60 12.28
CA LYS A 130 -2.69 -7.21 13.68
C LYS A 130 -2.44 -8.39 14.63
N GLU A 131 -3.13 -9.52 14.44
CA GLU A 131 -2.93 -10.72 15.26
C GLU A 131 -1.50 -11.29 15.11
N VAL A 132 -0.88 -11.18 13.93
CA VAL A 132 0.53 -11.55 13.73
C VAL A 132 1.48 -10.54 14.38
N GLU A 133 1.22 -9.23 14.24
CA GLU A 133 2.02 -8.17 14.88
C GLU A 133 2.03 -8.31 16.41
N GLU A 134 0.88 -8.68 17.01
CA GLU A 134 0.70 -8.96 18.43
C GLU A 134 1.19 -10.36 18.86
N MET A 135 1.83 -11.12 17.95
CA MET A 135 2.33 -12.49 18.18
C MET A 135 1.25 -13.50 18.62
N GLN A 136 -0.02 -13.23 18.35
CA GLN A 136 -1.13 -14.15 18.64
C GLN A 136 -1.22 -15.29 17.62
N LEU A 137 -0.65 -15.07 16.43
CA LEU A 137 -0.51 -16.07 15.38
C LEU A 137 0.97 -16.31 15.07
N GLU A 138 1.35 -17.58 15.10
CA GLU A 138 2.71 -18.01 14.75
C GLU A 138 2.86 -18.17 13.23
N LEU A 139 4.03 -17.77 12.71
CA LEU A 139 4.42 -17.97 11.34
C LEU A 139 5.22 -19.28 11.20
N LYS A 140 4.81 -20.15 10.26
CA LYS A 140 5.56 -21.35 9.88
C LYS A 140 5.85 -21.30 8.39
N ASN A 141 7.14 -21.24 8.03
CA ASN A 141 7.59 -21.16 6.63
C ASN A 141 6.93 -20.03 5.81
N GLY A 142 6.60 -18.91 6.47
CA GLY A 142 5.93 -17.76 5.84
C GLY A 142 4.41 -17.85 5.78
N PHE A 143 3.82 -18.94 6.26
CA PHE A 143 2.38 -19.11 6.31
C PHE A 143 1.86 -19.00 7.73
N ILE A 144 0.71 -18.33 7.84
CA ILE A 144 -0.10 -18.31 9.05
C ILE A 144 -0.89 -19.62 9.12
N ASP A 145 -1.07 -20.15 10.32
CA ASP A 145 -2.00 -21.25 10.56
C ASP A 145 -3.45 -20.77 10.35
N LEU A 146 -3.94 -20.89 9.12
CA LEU A 146 -5.30 -20.48 8.72
C LEU A 146 -6.39 -21.17 9.54
N GLN A 147 -6.16 -22.40 10.02
CA GLN A 147 -7.13 -23.11 10.88
C GLN A 147 -7.29 -22.39 12.22
N LYS A 148 -6.18 -21.94 12.82
CA LYS A 148 -6.22 -21.12 14.04
C LYS A 148 -6.78 -19.73 13.77
N ALA A 149 -6.36 -19.11 12.69
CA ALA A 149 -6.69 -17.72 12.37
C ALA A 149 -8.19 -17.54 12.03
N LEU A 150 -8.77 -18.50 11.32
CA LEU A 150 -10.17 -18.44 10.87
C LEU A 150 -11.10 -19.33 11.71
N LYS A 151 -10.67 -19.78 12.90
CA LYS A 151 -11.45 -20.66 13.78
C LYS A 151 -12.83 -20.10 14.17
N ALA A 152 -12.94 -18.77 14.26
CA ALA A 152 -14.15 -18.07 14.65
C ALA A 152 -15.11 -17.79 13.48
N GLN A 153 -14.70 -18.09 12.24
CA GLN A 153 -15.52 -17.89 11.05
C GLN A 153 -16.61 -18.96 10.92
N GLY A 154 -17.56 -18.74 9.99
CA GLY A 154 -18.66 -19.66 9.69
C GLY A 154 -18.20 -21.08 9.34
N ALA A 155 -19.12 -22.04 9.42
CA ALA A 155 -18.82 -23.46 9.17
C ALA A 155 -18.26 -23.70 7.75
N GLU A 156 -18.78 -22.95 6.77
CA GLU A 156 -18.36 -23.00 5.37
C GLU A 156 -16.90 -22.57 5.20
N VAL A 157 -16.50 -21.44 5.78
CA VAL A 157 -15.10 -20.97 5.78
C VAL A 157 -14.18 -21.99 6.43
N ARG A 158 -14.57 -22.56 7.58
CA ARG A 158 -13.77 -23.61 8.25
C ARG A 158 -13.61 -24.86 7.39
N GLN A 159 -14.62 -25.20 6.59
CA GLN A 159 -14.56 -26.33 5.68
C GLN A 159 -13.59 -26.06 4.52
N ILE A 160 -13.66 -24.88 3.89
CA ILE A 160 -12.71 -24.49 2.83
C ILE A 160 -11.28 -24.52 3.36
N VAL A 161 -11.01 -23.95 4.53
CA VAL A 161 -9.67 -23.98 5.12
C VAL A 161 -9.19 -25.41 5.35
N LYS A 162 -10.05 -26.32 5.82
CA LYS A 162 -9.70 -27.74 5.96
C LYS A 162 -9.34 -28.36 4.61
N GLU A 163 -10.10 -28.08 3.57
CA GLU A 163 -9.88 -28.62 2.24
C GLU A 163 -8.60 -28.09 1.60
N VAL A 164 -8.37 -26.78 1.69
CA VAL A 164 -7.16 -26.10 1.18
C VAL A 164 -5.89 -26.69 1.81
N VAL A 165 -5.88 -26.92 3.12
CA VAL A 165 -4.72 -27.51 3.81
C VAL A 165 -4.40 -28.95 3.36
N HIS A 166 -5.35 -29.67 2.77
CA HIS A 166 -5.16 -31.04 2.27
C HIS A 166 -5.08 -31.12 0.73
N ASP A 167 -5.04 -29.97 0.03
CA ASP A 167 -4.96 -29.94 -1.43
C ASP A 167 -3.51 -30.16 -1.91
N ILE A 168 -3.31 -31.03 -2.90
CA ILE A 168 -1.97 -31.32 -3.45
C ILE A 168 -1.40 -30.11 -4.20
N ASN A 169 -2.26 -29.30 -4.85
CA ASN A 169 -1.87 -28.05 -5.49
C ASN A 169 -1.54 -26.97 -4.45
N PHE A 170 -2.13 -27.03 -3.25
CA PHE A 170 -1.70 -26.21 -2.11
C PHE A 170 -0.27 -26.53 -1.71
N GLU A 171 0.10 -27.81 -1.64
CA GLU A 171 1.46 -28.21 -1.30
C GLU A 171 2.48 -27.72 -2.36
N GLN A 172 2.12 -27.78 -3.65
CA GLN A 172 2.96 -27.26 -4.74
C GLN A 172 3.05 -25.72 -4.74
N HIS A 173 1.92 -25.02 -4.57
CA HIS A 173 1.88 -23.56 -4.45
C HIS A 173 2.68 -23.09 -3.23
N CYS A 174 2.52 -23.75 -2.09
CA CYS A 174 3.31 -23.52 -0.88
C CYS A 174 4.79 -23.86 -1.06
N THR A 175 5.15 -24.79 -1.95
CA THR A 175 6.55 -25.12 -2.20
C THR A 175 7.28 -23.97 -2.90
N VAL A 176 6.70 -23.40 -3.97
CA VAL A 176 7.32 -22.28 -4.71
C VAL A 176 7.31 -21.02 -3.86
N LEU A 177 6.15 -20.61 -3.36
CA LEU A 177 6.05 -19.37 -2.56
C LEU A 177 6.71 -19.51 -1.18
N GLY A 178 6.72 -20.70 -0.59
CA GLY A 178 7.45 -20.97 0.65
C GLY A 178 8.96 -20.94 0.46
N ARG A 179 9.47 -21.38 -0.71
CA ARG A 179 10.89 -21.20 -1.06
C ARG A 179 11.21 -19.71 -1.24
N ALA A 180 10.39 -18.98 -2.00
CA ALA A 180 10.57 -17.53 -2.21
C ALA A 180 10.55 -16.77 -0.88
N TYR A 181 9.61 -17.07 0.01
CA TYR A 181 9.57 -16.49 1.35
C TYR A 181 10.81 -16.85 2.19
N SER A 182 11.26 -18.11 2.13
CA SER A 182 12.45 -18.54 2.85
C SER A 182 13.71 -17.80 2.36
N LEU A 183 13.81 -17.52 1.06
CA LEU A 183 14.86 -16.70 0.48
C LEU A 183 14.73 -15.22 0.89
N PHE A 184 13.50 -14.69 0.93
CA PHE A 184 13.22 -13.33 1.43
C PHE A 184 13.68 -13.15 2.88
N MET A 185 13.40 -14.13 3.74
CA MET A 185 13.86 -14.12 5.14
C MET A 185 15.38 -14.15 5.24
N GLN A 186 16.05 -14.96 4.42
CA GLN A 186 17.51 -15.00 4.37
C GLN A 186 18.09 -13.64 3.94
N ALA A 187 17.50 -13.00 2.93
CA ALA A 187 17.89 -11.67 2.49
C ALA A 187 17.69 -10.61 3.59
N CYS A 188 16.57 -10.65 4.32
CA CYS A 188 16.32 -9.77 5.46
C CYS A 188 17.36 -9.96 6.57
N ASN A 189 17.63 -11.21 6.95
CA ASN A 189 18.62 -11.53 7.99
C ASN A 189 20.02 -11.10 7.57
N ARG A 190 20.36 -11.28 6.28
CA ARG A 190 21.65 -10.85 5.73
C ARG A 190 21.79 -9.33 5.76
N LEU A 191 20.74 -8.61 5.36
CA LEU A 191 20.71 -7.15 5.43
C LEU A 191 20.84 -6.64 6.88
N GLN A 192 20.20 -7.29 7.84
CA GLN A 192 20.34 -6.97 9.27
C GLN A 192 21.78 -7.18 9.75
N SER A 193 22.36 -8.36 9.49
CA SER A 193 23.75 -8.67 9.84
C SER A 193 24.75 -7.71 9.19
N ALA A 194 24.48 -7.24 7.96
CA ALA A 194 25.33 -6.28 7.28
C ALA A 194 25.43 -4.95 8.07
N MET A 195 24.34 -4.52 8.70
CA MET A 195 24.32 -3.27 9.49
C MET A 195 25.16 -3.37 10.77
N GLU A 196 25.35 -4.56 11.30
CA GLU A 196 26.20 -4.81 12.48
C GLU A 196 27.69 -4.92 12.11
N SER A 197 28.01 -5.14 10.82
CA SER A 197 29.40 -5.29 10.37
C SER A 197 30.16 -3.96 10.44
N PRO A 198 31.33 -3.89 11.11
CA PRO A 198 32.16 -2.69 11.14
C PRO A 198 32.96 -2.48 9.84
N ASP A 199 33.17 -3.53 9.05
CA ASP A 199 33.89 -3.44 7.77
C ASP A 199 32.95 -2.91 6.67
N ILE A 200 33.28 -1.74 6.12
CA ILE A 200 32.52 -1.05 5.08
C ILE A 200 32.44 -1.89 3.79
N SER A 201 33.53 -2.54 3.40
CA SER A 201 33.58 -3.35 2.18
C SER A 201 32.73 -4.60 2.32
N GLN A 202 32.86 -5.29 3.47
CA GLN A 202 32.02 -6.45 3.78
C GLN A 202 30.55 -6.04 3.86
N ARG A 203 30.23 -4.95 4.58
CA ARG A 203 28.87 -4.42 4.68
C ARG A 203 28.26 -4.16 3.31
N LYS A 204 29.00 -3.49 2.42
CA LYS A 204 28.53 -3.21 1.06
C LYS A 204 28.24 -4.51 0.31
N SER A 205 29.18 -5.47 0.34
CA SER A 205 29.02 -6.77 -0.30
C SER A 205 27.79 -7.52 0.21
N GLU A 206 27.56 -7.53 1.53
CA GLU A 206 26.42 -8.21 2.15
C GLU A 206 25.08 -7.55 1.77
N ILE A 207 25.03 -6.22 1.70
CA ILE A 207 23.84 -5.48 1.23
C ILE A 207 23.57 -5.76 -0.25
N ASP A 208 24.60 -5.77 -1.09
CA ASP A 208 24.47 -6.05 -2.53
C ASP A 208 23.97 -7.48 -2.75
N SER A 209 24.50 -8.47 -2.02
CA SER A 209 24.00 -9.84 -2.08
C SER A 209 22.58 -10.00 -1.53
N ALA A 210 22.19 -9.26 -0.48
CA ALA A 210 20.80 -9.25 -0.01
C ALA A 210 19.86 -8.69 -1.08
N ARG A 211 20.28 -7.64 -1.80
CA ARG A 211 19.54 -7.08 -2.94
C ARG A 211 19.34 -8.09 -4.06
N GLU A 212 20.39 -8.84 -4.43
CA GLU A 212 20.31 -9.91 -5.44
C GLU A 212 19.27 -10.97 -5.06
N MET A 213 19.26 -11.40 -3.81
CA MET A 213 18.25 -12.34 -3.32
C MET A 213 16.84 -11.76 -3.36
N PHE A 214 16.64 -10.49 -2.99
CA PHE A 214 15.33 -9.85 -3.13
C PHE A 214 14.85 -9.79 -4.58
N LEU A 215 15.75 -9.55 -5.54
CA LEU A 215 15.43 -9.56 -6.97
C LEU A 215 15.03 -10.96 -7.45
N GLU A 216 15.68 -12.01 -6.96
CA GLU A 216 15.30 -13.40 -7.24
C GLU A 216 13.91 -13.72 -6.70
N VAL A 217 13.64 -13.38 -5.43
CA VAL A 217 12.31 -13.56 -4.81
C VAL A 217 11.24 -12.80 -5.60
N LEU A 218 11.52 -11.55 -6.00
CA LEU A 218 10.59 -10.73 -6.75
C LEU A 218 10.15 -11.42 -8.05
N ALA A 219 11.09 -12.06 -8.76
CA ALA A 219 10.81 -12.77 -10.01
C ALA A 219 9.79 -13.92 -9.83
N ASP A 220 9.81 -14.60 -8.68
CA ASP A 220 8.86 -15.67 -8.39
C ASP A 220 7.42 -15.16 -8.23
N TYR A 221 7.24 -13.98 -7.62
CA TYR A 221 5.91 -13.40 -7.40
C TYR A 221 5.30 -12.75 -8.65
N ILE A 222 6.13 -12.18 -9.53
CA ILE A 222 5.67 -11.50 -10.75
C ILE A 222 5.74 -12.39 -12.00
N ASN A 223 5.94 -13.71 -11.84
CA ASN A 223 6.06 -14.63 -12.97
C ASN A 223 4.77 -14.61 -13.83
N PRO A 224 4.83 -14.16 -15.10
CA PRO A 224 3.65 -14.04 -15.94
C PRO A 224 2.92 -15.36 -16.16
N GLN A 225 3.66 -16.48 -16.28
CA GLN A 225 3.10 -17.81 -16.52
C GLN A 225 2.24 -18.30 -15.35
N ILE A 226 2.49 -17.76 -14.16
CA ILE A 226 1.69 -18.04 -12.97
C ILE A 226 0.54 -17.03 -12.89
N LEU A 227 0.82 -15.74 -13.05
CA LEU A 227 -0.19 -14.67 -12.93
C LEU A 227 -1.35 -14.82 -13.92
N GLU A 228 -1.09 -15.23 -15.16
CA GLU A 228 -2.11 -15.45 -16.20
C GLU A 228 -3.15 -16.51 -15.83
N LYS A 229 -2.83 -17.40 -14.88
CA LYS A 229 -3.71 -18.51 -14.46
C LYS A 229 -4.48 -18.20 -13.19
N VAL A 230 -4.29 -17.03 -12.61
CA VAL A 230 -4.83 -16.64 -11.31
C VAL A 230 -5.93 -15.61 -11.51
N SER A 231 -6.98 -15.72 -10.69
CA SER A 231 -8.09 -14.76 -10.63
C SER A 231 -7.60 -13.34 -10.29
N ALA A 232 -8.39 -12.32 -10.61
CA ALA A 232 -8.01 -10.93 -10.33
C ALA A 232 -7.68 -10.68 -8.83
N PRO A 233 -8.45 -11.19 -7.85
CA PRO A 233 -8.07 -11.14 -6.43
C PRO A 233 -6.72 -11.79 -6.10
N GLY A 234 -6.41 -12.95 -6.71
CA GLY A 234 -5.13 -13.62 -6.49
C GLY A 234 -3.96 -12.87 -7.12
N GLN A 235 -4.16 -12.27 -8.30
CA GLN A 235 -3.19 -11.39 -8.94
C GLN A 235 -2.89 -10.18 -8.04
N LEU A 236 -3.92 -9.53 -7.47
CA LEU A 236 -3.74 -8.43 -6.53
C LEU A 236 -2.85 -8.84 -5.36
N ARG A 237 -3.17 -9.94 -4.67
CA ARG A 237 -2.38 -10.41 -3.52
C ARG A 237 -0.93 -10.73 -3.87
N ARG A 238 -0.67 -11.31 -5.05
CA ARG A 238 0.69 -11.56 -5.53
C ARG A 238 1.45 -10.26 -5.80
N PHE A 239 0.80 -9.28 -6.42
CA PHE A 239 1.39 -7.96 -6.64
C PHE A 239 1.68 -7.24 -5.32
N GLU A 240 0.78 -7.34 -4.33
CA GLU A 240 1.00 -6.77 -2.99
C GLU A 240 2.26 -7.33 -2.31
N CYS A 241 2.49 -8.65 -2.41
CA CYS A 241 3.75 -9.27 -1.97
C CYS A 241 4.96 -8.73 -2.76
N ALA A 242 4.85 -8.63 -4.09
CA ALA A 242 5.90 -8.10 -4.94
C ALA A 242 6.25 -6.63 -4.58
N TRP A 243 5.25 -5.80 -4.29
CA TRP A 243 5.45 -4.42 -3.86
C TRP A 243 6.16 -4.34 -2.51
N ALA A 244 5.86 -5.23 -1.56
CA ALA A 244 6.59 -5.32 -0.29
C ALA A 244 8.07 -5.71 -0.49
N ILE A 245 8.36 -6.62 -1.42
CA ILE A 245 9.73 -7.00 -1.78
C ILE A 245 10.48 -5.84 -2.46
N GLU A 246 9.83 -5.11 -3.36
CA GLU A 246 10.39 -3.90 -3.98
C GLU A 246 10.74 -2.83 -2.93
N GLN A 247 9.91 -2.66 -1.90
CA GLN A 247 10.23 -1.79 -0.77
C GLN A 247 11.50 -2.26 -0.03
N ALA A 248 11.68 -3.58 0.18
CA ALA A 248 12.92 -4.12 0.76
C ALA A 248 14.13 -3.83 -0.14
N ILE A 249 13.99 -3.89 -1.47
CA ILE A 249 15.02 -3.50 -2.42
C ILE A 249 15.35 -2.00 -2.27
N VAL A 250 14.35 -1.13 -2.18
CA VAL A 250 14.56 0.31 -1.96
C VAL A 250 15.35 0.56 -0.66
N ILE A 251 15.04 -0.17 0.41
CA ILE A 251 15.78 -0.08 1.68
C ILE A 251 17.27 -0.35 1.48
N THR A 252 17.66 -1.32 0.65
CA THR A 252 19.09 -1.62 0.40
C THR A 252 19.85 -0.42 -0.17
N TYR A 253 19.23 0.36 -1.05
CA TYR A 253 19.80 1.60 -1.57
C TYR A 253 19.83 2.69 -0.50
N GLN A 254 18.78 2.73 0.33
CA GLN A 254 18.66 3.70 1.40
C GLN A 254 19.75 3.56 2.46
N VAL A 255 20.03 2.34 2.92
CA VAL A 255 21.09 2.08 3.91
C VAL A 255 22.50 2.28 3.36
N GLN A 256 22.66 2.29 2.03
CA GLN A 256 23.89 2.67 1.34
C GLN A 256 23.96 4.17 1.02
N ASN A 257 23.01 4.98 1.52
CA ASN A 257 22.91 6.42 1.28
C ASN A 257 22.83 6.80 -0.21
N GLN A 258 22.23 5.95 -1.03
CA GLN A 258 22.04 6.17 -2.46
C GLN A 258 20.73 6.92 -2.72
N VAL A 259 20.56 8.11 -2.13
CA VAL A 259 19.28 8.85 -2.09
C VAL A 259 18.67 9.12 -3.48
N ALA A 260 19.49 9.31 -4.51
CA ALA A 260 19.01 9.47 -5.88
C ALA A 260 18.33 8.18 -6.41
N PHE A 261 18.94 7.02 -6.16
CA PHE A 261 18.37 5.73 -6.52
C PHE A 261 17.13 5.42 -5.69
N VAL A 262 17.10 5.80 -4.40
CA VAL A 262 15.90 5.63 -3.57
C VAL A 262 14.71 6.40 -4.15
N SER A 263 14.88 7.68 -4.49
CA SER A 263 13.81 8.49 -5.08
C SER A 263 13.32 7.92 -6.41
N ASP A 264 14.25 7.53 -7.29
CA ASP A 264 13.94 6.89 -8.58
C ASP A 264 13.15 5.58 -8.42
N ARG A 265 13.62 4.68 -7.55
CA ARG A 265 12.96 3.39 -7.29
C ARG A 265 11.58 3.55 -6.65
N LEU A 266 11.38 4.54 -5.79
CA LEU A 266 10.06 4.83 -5.22
C LEU A 266 9.09 5.38 -6.27
N CYS A 267 9.57 6.25 -7.16
CA CYS A 267 8.79 6.73 -8.29
C CYS A 267 8.34 5.56 -9.17
N HIS A 268 9.30 4.70 -9.55
CA HIS A 268 9.00 3.54 -10.37
C HIS A 268 8.03 2.56 -9.68
N LEU A 269 8.20 2.30 -8.38
CA LEU A 269 7.29 1.45 -7.62
C LEU A 269 5.86 1.99 -7.63
N ARG A 270 5.68 3.30 -7.44
CA ARG A 270 4.34 3.93 -7.48
C ARG A 270 3.68 3.77 -8.84
N ASP A 271 4.43 3.96 -9.93
CA ASP A 271 3.90 3.81 -11.28
C ASP A 271 3.57 2.35 -11.58
N LYS A 272 4.42 1.42 -11.13
CA LYS A 272 4.19 -0.02 -11.22
C LYS A 272 2.96 -0.48 -10.43
N ILE A 273 2.72 0.07 -9.24
CA ILE A 273 1.49 -0.19 -8.46
C ILE A 273 0.25 0.23 -9.26
N LYS A 274 0.26 1.43 -9.85
CA LYS A 274 -0.87 1.91 -10.68
C LYS A 274 -1.10 1.00 -11.88
N GLU A 275 -0.04 0.60 -12.58
CA GLU A 275 -0.13 -0.29 -13.74
C GLU A 275 -0.70 -1.65 -13.36
N HIS A 276 -0.11 -2.30 -12.34
CA HIS A 276 -0.57 -3.58 -11.83
C HIS A 276 -2.05 -3.54 -11.39
N ILE A 277 -2.46 -2.47 -10.71
CA ILE A 277 -3.86 -2.31 -10.29
C ILE A 277 -4.78 -2.17 -11.52
N CYS A 278 -4.41 -1.39 -12.52
CA CYS A 278 -5.19 -1.30 -13.76
C CYS A 278 -5.31 -2.68 -14.43
N THR A 279 -4.22 -3.47 -14.47
CA THR A 279 -4.25 -4.85 -14.98
C THR A 279 -5.23 -5.72 -14.19
N VAL A 280 -5.19 -5.67 -12.86
CA VAL A 280 -6.11 -6.43 -12.00
C VAL A 280 -7.57 -6.03 -12.25
N ILE A 281 -7.86 -4.73 -12.35
CA ILE A 281 -9.23 -4.25 -12.59
C ILE A 281 -9.74 -4.74 -13.95
N ASN A 282 -8.90 -4.68 -14.99
CA ASN A 282 -9.26 -5.15 -16.33
C ASN A 282 -9.49 -6.67 -16.40
N ASN A 283 -8.90 -7.43 -15.48
CA ASN A 283 -9.06 -8.88 -15.38
C ASN A 283 -10.20 -9.29 -14.43
N CYS A 284 -10.94 -8.33 -13.86
CA CYS A 284 -12.07 -8.64 -12.97
C CYS A 284 -13.29 -9.08 -13.80
N GLU A 285 -13.78 -10.29 -13.53
CA GLU A 285 -14.83 -10.90 -14.35
C GLU A 285 -16.18 -11.00 -13.61
N THR A 286 -16.20 -10.92 -12.28
CA THR A 286 -17.41 -11.18 -11.49
C THR A 286 -17.66 -10.18 -10.38
N TYR A 287 -18.92 -10.06 -9.93
CA TYR A 287 -19.27 -9.24 -8.76
C TYR A 287 -18.62 -9.74 -7.46
N ASP A 288 -18.38 -11.05 -7.30
CA ASP A 288 -17.70 -11.58 -6.12
C ASP A 288 -16.24 -11.10 -6.05
N GLU A 289 -15.55 -11.08 -7.19
CA GLU A 289 -14.22 -10.49 -7.29
C GLU A 289 -14.26 -8.99 -7.05
N LEU A 290 -15.22 -8.27 -7.64
CA LEU A 290 -15.37 -6.84 -7.44
C LEU A 290 -15.64 -6.46 -5.97
N ASN A 291 -16.47 -7.24 -5.28
CA ASN A 291 -16.78 -7.10 -3.85
C ASN A 291 -15.52 -7.19 -3.00
N PHE A 292 -14.56 -8.01 -3.42
CA PHE A 292 -13.25 -8.13 -2.79
C PHE A 292 -12.31 -7.00 -3.21
N LEU A 293 -12.19 -6.74 -4.52
CA LEU A 293 -11.19 -5.86 -5.10
C LEU A 293 -11.41 -4.39 -4.78
N PHE A 294 -12.66 -3.90 -4.82
CA PHE A 294 -12.94 -2.48 -4.67
C PHE A 294 -12.45 -1.91 -3.33
N PRO A 295 -12.79 -2.52 -2.16
CA PRO A 295 -12.29 -2.03 -0.88
C PRO A 295 -10.76 -2.14 -0.76
N GLU A 296 -10.16 -3.23 -1.23
CA GLU A 296 -8.71 -3.49 -1.17
C GLU A 296 -7.92 -2.46 -2.00
N ILE A 297 -8.33 -2.23 -3.25
CA ILE A 297 -7.69 -1.26 -4.14
C ILE A 297 -7.90 0.17 -3.65
N SER A 298 -9.10 0.48 -3.14
CA SER A 298 -9.37 1.76 -2.47
C SER A 298 -8.41 1.98 -1.30
N ARG A 299 -8.09 0.93 -0.54
CA ARG A 299 -7.13 0.98 0.57
C ARG A 299 -5.74 1.32 0.06
N VAL A 300 -5.26 0.63 -0.96
CA VAL A 300 -3.94 0.88 -1.56
C VAL A 300 -3.83 2.33 -2.06
N CYS A 301 -4.87 2.85 -2.70
CA CYS A 301 -4.91 4.24 -3.17
C CYS A 301 -4.86 5.26 -2.02
N LYS A 302 -5.60 5.02 -0.93
CA LYS A 302 -5.79 6.00 0.15
C LYS A 302 -4.77 5.89 1.28
N HIS A 303 -4.10 4.74 1.41
CA HIS A 303 -3.17 4.45 2.49
C HIS A 303 -1.76 4.22 1.97
N ASP A 304 -1.55 3.19 1.16
CA ASP A 304 -0.22 2.75 0.75
C ASP A 304 0.50 3.75 -0.17
N LEU A 305 -0.15 4.18 -1.27
CA LEU A 305 0.44 5.14 -2.21
C LEU A 305 0.83 6.48 -1.54
N PRO A 306 -0.02 7.10 -0.69
CA PRO A 306 0.35 8.31 0.02
C PRO A 306 1.56 8.15 0.95
N ILE A 307 1.78 6.97 1.54
CA ILE A 307 2.97 6.72 2.36
C ILE A 307 4.22 6.68 1.50
N LEU A 308 4.16 6.02 0.33
CA LEU A 308 5.28 6.00 -0.62
C LEU A 308 5.60 7.42 -1.14
N GLU A 309 4.58 8.25 -1.34
CA GLU A 309 4.75 9.66 -1.72
C GLU A 309 5.47 10.47 -0.65
N VAL A 310 5.06 10.32 0.61
CA VAL A 310 5.76 10.95 1.74
C VAL A 310 7.19 10.44 1.85
N TRP A 311 7.42 9.14 1.69
CA TRP A 311 8.76 8.55 1.73
C TRP A 311 9.66 9.15 0.65
N GLN A 312 9.18 9.22 -0.60
CA GLN A 312 9.91 9.85 -1.69
C GLN A 312 10.15 11.35 -1.42
N ALA A 313 9.11 12.08 -1.00
CA ALA A 313 9.19 13.50 -0.71
C ALA A 313 10.23 13.81 0.38
N ARG A 314 10.38 12.94 1.39
CA ARG A 314 11.43 13.02 2.41
C ARG A 314 12.82 12.81 1.85
N VAL A 315 13.00 11.80 1.00
CA VAL A 315 14.29 11.52 0.35
C VAL A 315 14.71 12.68 -0.54
N ASP A 316 13.77 13.24 -1.30
CA ASP A 316 14.00 14.43 -2.12
C ASP A 316 14.31 15.66 -1.29
N TRP A 317 13.63 15.83 -0.15
CA TRP A 317 13.91 16.91 0.79
C TRP A 317 15.33 16.79 1.36
N LEU A 318 15.71 15.61 1.86
CA LEU A 318 17.07 15.33 2.37
C LEU A 318 18.14 15.62 1.32
N ARG A 319 17.89 15.26 0.05
CA ARG A 319 18.78 15.57 -1.07
C ARG A 319 18.92 17.07 -1.34
N SER A 320 17.93 17.88 -1.00
CA SER A 320 17.94 19.33 -1.21
C SER A 320 18.56 20.14 -0.06
N LEU A 321 18.83 19.49 1.09
CA LEU A 321 19.42 20.16 2.25
C LEU A 321 20.87 20.60 2.00
N SER A 322 21.21 21.80 2.47
CA SER A 322 22.58 22.27 2.53
C SER A 322 23.40 21.54 3.61
N PRO A 323 24.75 21.56 3.54
CA PRO A 323 25.59 21.00 4.59
C PRO A 323 25.35 21.59 6.00
N VAL A 324 24.85 22.83 6.08
CA VAL A 324 24.51 23.47 7.35
C VAL A 324 23.21 22.90 7.92
N GLU A 325 22.18 22.75 7.08
CA GLU A 325 20.91 22.14 7.48
C GLU A 325 21.07 20.69 7.86
N ILE A 326 21.91 19.93 7.16
CA ILE A 326 22.28 18.56 7.56
C ILE A 326 22.85 18.52 8.98
N LYS A 327 23.74 19.47 9.33
CA LYS A 327 24.30 19.56 10.69
C LYS A 327 23.27 19.99 11.74
N LEU A 328 22.28 20.80 11.36
CA LEU A 328 21.17 21.16 12.26
C LEU A 328 20.25 19.97 12.51
N LEU A 329 19.98 19.19 11.46
CA LEU A 329 19.19 17.96 11.53
C LEU A 329 19.85 16.92 12.43
N ALA A 330 21.19 16.79 12.33
CA ALA A 330 21.99 15.93 13.18
C ALA A 330 21.96 16.28 14.67
N LYS A 331 21.77 17.56 15.01
CA LYS A 331 21.82 18.02 16.42
C LYS A 331 20.53 17.79 17.18
N ASN A 332 19.43 17.56 16.47
CA ASN A 332 18.10 17.47 17.07
C ASN A 332 17.63 16.02 17.11
N ASN A 333 18.01 15.32 18.19
CA ASN A 333 17.39 14.04 18.56
C ASN A 333 16.04 14.36 19.22
N CYS A 334 14.98 14.50 18.44
CA CYS A 334 13.63 14.56 19.01
C CYS A 334 13.30 13.20 19.63
N ASN A 335 13.07 13.18 20.94
CA ASN A 335 12.80 12.01 21.77
C ASN A 335 11.92 10.94 21.10
N ASP A 336 12.52 9.78 20.79
CA ASP A 336 11.87 8.63 20.13
C ASP A 336 10.82 7.91 21.00
N SER A 337 10.84 8.13 22.32
CA SER A 337 10.12 7.28 23.27
C SER A 337 8.61 7.56 23.38
N GLU A 338 8.11 8.75 23.06
CA GLU A 338 6.67 9.08 23.15
C GLU A 338 5.91 8.80 21.84
N LEU A 339 6.65 8.64 20.73
CA LEU A 339 6.09 8.55 19.38
C LEU A 339 5.52 7.15 19.08
N ALA A 340 6.14 6.10 19.61
CA ALA A 340 5.76 4.71 19.38
C ALA A 340 4.44 4.32 20.09
N ASP A 341 4.24 4.77 21.33
CA ASP A 341 3.08 4.37 22.14
C ASP A 341 1.76 4.99 21.65
N THR A 342 1.82 6.17 21.02
CA THR A 342 0.64 6.91 20.55
C THR A 342 0.06 6.32 19.25
N LEU A 343 0.91 5.83 18.34
CA LEU A 343 0.49 5.21 17.08
C LEU A 343 -0.22 3.86 17.29
N VAL A 344 0.31 3.04 18.20
CA VAL A 344 -0.18 1.67 18.48
C VAL A 344 -1.57 1.69 19.11
N THR A 345 -1.83 2.64 20.00
CA THR A 345 -3.10 2.72 20.75
C THR A 345 -4.29 3.05 19.85
N ASN A 346 -4.11 3.92 18.84
CA ASN A 346 -5.18 4.32 17.92
C ASN A 346 -5.49 3.27 16.84
N GLN A 347 -4.49 2.51 16.38
CA GLN A 347 -4.68 1.44 15.38
C GLN A 347 -5.56 0.30 15.94
N THR A 348 -5.42 0.00 17.23
CA THR A 348 -6.05 -1.16 17.89
C THR A 348 -7.58 -1.13 17.83
N LYS A 349 -8.20 0.06 17.99
CA LYS A 349 -9.66 0.25 18.02
C LYS A 349 -10.31 0.21 16.63
N ILE A 350 -9.54 0.49 15.58
CA ILE A 350 -10.04 0.66 14.22
C ILE A 350 -10.13 -0.68 13.47
N VAL A 351 -9.17 -1.58 13.67
CA VAL A 351 -9.11 -2.88 12.99
C VAL A 351 -10.34 -3.77 13.23
N LEU A 352 -11.06 -3.58 14.33
CA LEU A 352 -12.27 -4.36 14.65
C LEU A 352 -13.54 -3.81 13.97
N SER A 353 -13.52 -2.57 13.50
CA SER A 353 -14.65 -1.92 12.83
C SER A 353 -14.69 -2.25 11.32
N VAL A 354 -15.85 -2.04 10.68
CA VAL A 354 -15.95 -2.17 9.22
C VAL A 354 -15.06 -1.10 8.56
N PRO A 355 -14.14 -1.47 7.67
CA PRO A 355 -13.29 -0.49 6.99
C PRO A 355 -14.12 0.56 6.24
N PRO A 356 -13.73 1.85 6.27
CA PRO A 356 -14.47 2.90 5.56
C PRO A 356 -14.54 2.65 4.04
N GLU A 357 -13.55 1.97 3.47
CA GLU A 357 -13.55 1.58 2.05
C GLU A 357 -14.70 0.63 1.72
N GLN A 358 -15.04 -0.28 2.64
CA GLN A 358 -16.15 -1.22 2.48
C GLN A 358 -17.50 -0.49 2.45
N LEU A 359 -17.71 0.45 3.37
CA LEU A 359 -18.95 1.23 3.45
C LEU A 359 -19.16 2.10 2.21
N VAL A 360 -18.08 2.70 1.70
CA VAL A 360 -18.13 3.48 0.45
C VAL A 360 -18.49 2.58 -0.72
N TYR A 361 -17.89 1.39 -0.80
CA TYR A 361 -18.19 0.44 -1.87
C TYR A 361 -19.66 0.00 -1.84
N GLU A 362 -20.19 -0.37 -0.67
CA GLU A 362 -21.59 -0.79 -0.53
C GLU A 362 -22.58 0.27 -1.02
N ASP A 363 -22.35 1.55 -0.68
CA ASP A 363 -23.17 2.68 -1.16
C ASP A 363 -23.07 2.87 -2.69
N LEU A 364 -21.89 2.68 -3.27
CA LEU A 364 -21.67 2.82 -4.72
C LEU A 364 -22.26 1.66 -5.51
N ALA A 365 -22.16 0.44 -4.97
CA ALA A 365 -22.65 -0.79 -5.59
C ALA A 365 -24.19 -0.79 -5.74
N GLU A 366 -24.92 -0.16 -4.81
CA GLU A 366 -26.37 0.03 -4.93
C GLU A 366 -26.77 1.00 -6.06
N LYS A 367 -25.85 1.86 -6.52
CA LYS A 367 -26.12 2.99 -7.42
C LYS A 367 -25.45 2.86 -8.79
N SER A 368 -24.64 1.82 -8.99
CA SER A 368 -23.79 1.66 -10.17
C SER A 368 -23.86 0.22 -10.66
N HIS A 369 -23.74 0.02 -11.97
CA HIS A 369 -23.57 -1.32 -12.53
C HIS A 369 -22.08 -1.72 -12.53
N PHE A 370 -21.83 -3.01 -12.79
CA PHE A 370 -20.49 -3.62 -12.80
C PHE A 370 -19.40 -2.77 -13.45
N TYR A 371 -19.52 -2.46 -14.75
CA TYR A 371 -18.48 -1.72 -15.46
C TYR A 371 -18.29 -0.28 -14.98
N SER A 372 -19.36 0.39 -14.51
CA SER A 372 -19.23 1.71 -13.90
C SER A 372 -18.40 1.66 -12.61
N LEU A 373 -18.54 0.59 -11.82
CA LEU A 373 -17.72 0.40 -10.61
C LEU A 373 -16.25 0.16 -10.96
N LEU A 374 -15.97 -0.64 -12.00
CA LEU A 374 -14.60 -0.84 -12.49
C LEU A 374 -13.96 0.49 -12.92
N ASP A 375 -14.67 1.29 -13.72
CA ASP A 375 -14.17 2.59 -14.17
C ASP A 375 -13.95 3.58 -13.02
N GLN A 376 -14.85 3.59 -12.03
CA GLN A 376 -14.66 4.37 -10.81
C GLN A 376 -13.36 4.00 -10.07
N MET A 377 -12.99 2.71 -10.04
CA MET A 377 -11.69 2.31 -9.50
C MET A 377 -10.54 2.78 -10.39
N ILE A 378 -10.66 2.66 -11.71
CA ILE A 378 -9.62 3.11 -12.66
C ILE A 378 -9.37 4.61 -12.53
N PHE A 379 -10.41 5.43 -12.32
CA PHE A 379 -10.26 6.88 -12.15
C PHE A 379 -9.33 7.25 -10.99
N MET A 380 -9.25 6.42 -9.94
CA MET A 380 -8.34 6.64 -8.81
C MET A 380 -6.86 6.60 -9.22
N PHE A 381 -6.52 5.88 -10.30
CA PHE A 381 -5.13 5.68 -10.76
C PHE A 381 -4.85 6.31 -12.12
N LYS A 382 -5.89 6.50 -12.95
CA LYS A 382 -5.81 7.06 -14.30
C LYS A 382 -6.82 8.22 -14.45
N PRO A 383 -6.55 9.39 -13.83
CA PRO A 383 -7.47 10.54 -13.86
C PRO A 383 -7.72 11.10 -15.27
N VAL A 384 -6.84 10.82 -16.23
CA VAL A 384 -7.03 11.19 -17.64
C VAL A 384 -8.23 10.46 -18.25
N LEU A 385 -8.47 9.18 -17.90
CA LEU A 385 -9.64 8.44 -18.40
C LEU A 385 -10.95 9.10 -17.96
N ARG A 386 -10.98 9.57 -16.71
CA ARG A 386 -12.11 10.33 -16.17
C ARG A 386 -12.38 11.59 -17.00
N GLN A 387 -11.34 12.31 -17.44
CA GLN A 387 -11.48 13.48 -18.32
C GLN A 387 -11.94 13.11 -19.73
N GLU A 388 -11.47 12.00 -20.29
CA GLU A 388 -11.95 11.47 -21.58
C GLU A 388 -13.45 11.17 -21.54
N TYR A 389 -13.93 10.60 -20.44
CA TYR A 389 -15.36 10.35 -20.23
C TYR A 389 -16.17 11.64 -20.17
N GLU A 390 -15.69 12.67 -19.48
CA GLU A 390 -16.35 13.98 -19.46
C GLU A 390 -16.48 14.58 -20.87
N VAL A 391 -15.42 14.47 -21.68
CA VAL A 391 -15.43 14.96 -23.06
C VAL A 391 -16.48 14.20 -23.88
N TYR A 392 -16.49 12.87 -23.80
CA TYR A 392 -17.47 12.03 -24.49
C TYR A 392 -18.90 12.36 -24.04
N ILE A 393 -19.15 12.42 -22.73
CA ILE A 393 -20.47 12.75 -22.17
C ILE A 393 -20.95 14.10 -22.68
N ASN A 394 -20.10 15.13 -22.66
CA ASN A 394 -20.48 16.45 -23.15
C ASN A 394 -20.84 16.42 -24.65
N GLN A 395 -20.11 15.67 -25.48
CA GLN A 395 -20.41 15.54 -26.91
C GLN A 395 -21.76 14.84 -27.14
N GLN A 396 -21.99 13.70 -26.49
CA GLN A 396 -23.24 12.94 -26.63
C GLN A 396 -24.44 13.68 -26.04
N ALA A 397 -24.23 14.35 -24.89
CA ALA A 397 -25.24 15.18 -24.26
C ALA A 397 -25.68 16.34 -25.17
N GLN A 398 -24.75 16.99 -25.87
CA GLN A 398 -25.07 18.05 -26.83
C GLN A 398 -25.91 17.52 -28.00
N ALA A 399 -25.54 16.36 -28.56
CA ALA A 399 -26.30 15.71 -29.62
C ALA A 399 -27.72 15.34 -29.16
N ALA A 400 -27.88 14.88 -27.91
CA ALA A 400 -29.16 14.54 -27.30
C ALA A 400 -29.94 15.76 -26.74
N GLY A 401 -29.40 16.99 -26.84
CA GLY A 401 -30.06 18.22 -26.39
C GLY A 401 -29.99 18.51 -24.87
N HIS A 402 -29.14 17.79 -24.12
CA HIS A 402 -28.93 17.99 -22.69
C HIS A 402 -27.97 19.18 -22.40
N LYS A 403 -28.54 20.37 -22.18
CA LYS A 403 -27.79 21.63 -22.02
C LYS A 403 -27.02 21.78 -20.69
N ILE A 404 -27.23 20.90 -19.71
CA ILE A 404 -26.64 21.02 -18.37
C ILE A 404 -25.32 20.25 -18.25
N LEU A 405 -25.10 19.22 -19.10
CA LEU A 405 -23.90 18.37 -19.06
C LEU A 405 -22.72 19.01 -19.82
N ILE A 406 -22.36 20.21 -19.39
CA ILE A 406 -21.23 20.99 -19.94
C ILE A 406 -19.94 20.69 -19.15
N PRO A 407 -18.74 20.96 -19.72
CA PRO A 407 -17.47 20.60 -19.09
C PRO A 407 -17.32 21.10 -17.64
N LYS A 408 -17.73 22.34 -17.36
CA LYS A 408 -17.66 22.92 -16.01
C LYS A 408 -18.47 22.13 -14.98
N ASN A 409 -19.66 21.64 -15.36
CA ASN A 409 -20.52 20.90 -14.45
C ASN A 409 -20.02 19.46 -14.29
N LEU A 410 -19.55 18.84 -15.38
CA LEU A 410 -18.97 17.50 -15.34
C LEU A 410 -17.72 17.44 -14.44
N GLN A 411 -16.90 18.50 -14.43
CA GLN A 411 -15.72 18.60 -13.56
C GLN A 411 -16.06 18.64 -12.06
N GLN A 412 -17.31 18.95 -11.70
CA GLN A 412 -17.74 19.09 -10.31
C GLN A 412 -18.52 17.88 -9.79
N VAL A 413 -19.01 17.01 -10.67
CA VAL A 413 -19.75 15.82 -10.24
C VAL A 413 -18.80 14.70 -9.82
N SER A 414 -19.33 13.78 -9.02
CA SER A 414 -18.58 12.63 -8.53
C SER A 414 -18.16 11.67 -9.65
N ASP A 415 -17.12 10.89 -9.38
CA ASP A 415 -16.64 9.82 -10.26
C ASP A 415 -17.76 8.83 -10.61
N MET A 416 -18.61 8.47 -9.63
CA MET A 416 -19.83 7.69 -9.84
C MET A 416 -20.76 8.30 -10.89
N THR A 417 -20.97 9.62 -10.82
CA THR A 417 -21.84 10.32 -11.77
C THR A 417 -21.24 10.29 -13.17
N VAL A 418 -19.93 10.53 -13.30
CA VAL A 418 -19.24 10.49 -14.59
C VAL A 418 -19.32 9.08 -15.20
N ALA A 419 -18.97 8.04 -14.44
CA ALA A 419 -19.01 6.66 -14.93
C ALA A 419 -20.42 6.22 -15.34
N ASN A 420 -21.43 6.48 -14.51
CA ASN A 420 -22.82 6.14 -14.83
C ASN A 420 -23.34 6.90 -16.06
N LEU A 421 -23.02 8.19 -16.20
CA LEU A 421 -23.41 8.98 -17.38
C LEU A 421 -22.71 8.48 -18.65
N TYR A 422 -21.44 8.09 -18.56
CA TYR A 422 -20.73 7.52 -19.69
C TYR A 422 -21.46 6.28 -20.23
N TYR A 423 -21.79 5.30 -19.37
CA TYR A 423 -22.52 4.11 -19.80
C TYR A 423 -23.97 4.39 -20.20
N TYR A 424 -24.62 5.39 -19.60
CA TYR A 424 -25.93 5.86 -20.08
C TYR A 424 -25.88 6.28 -21.56
N PHE A 425 -24.86 7.02 -21.98
CA PHE A 425 -24.71 7.42 -23.38
C PHE A 425 -24.15 6.28 -24.24
N LYS A 426 -23.15 5.53 -23.77
CA LYS A 426 -22.50 4.45 -24.53
C LYS A 426 -23.49 3.39 -24.98
N VAL A 427 -24.41 2.96 -24.11
CA VAL A 427 -25.41 1.93 -24.46
C VAL A 427 -26.45 2.42 -25.49
N ARG A 428 -26.60 3.73 -25.64
CA ARG A 428 -27.52 4.38 -26.59
C ARG A 428 -26.81 4.85 -27.87
N ASP A 429 -25.50 4.66 -27.95
CA ASP A 429 -24.70 5.04 -29.10
C ASP A 429 -24.80 3.95 -30.19
N GLU A 430 -25.68 4.19 -31.16
CA GLU A 430 -25.94 3.27 -32.29
C GLU A 430 -24.72 3.09 -33.21
N SER A 431 -23.65 3.89 -33.04
CA SER A 431 -22.41 3.73 -33.80
C SER A 431 -21.51 2.60 -33.29
N ASN A 432 -21.84 1.99 -32.14
CA ASN A 432 -20.94 1.11 -31.40
C ASN A 432 -21.54 -0.30 -31.10
N ILE A 433 -22.31 -0.84 -32.06
CA ILE A 433 -23.21 -2.01 -31.91
C ILE A 433 -22.54 -3.28 -31.35
N GLU A 434 -21.24 -3.51 -31.58
CA GLU A 434 -20.53 -4.70 -31.07
C GLU A 434 -20.22 -4.63 -29.56
N GLU A 435 -19.90 -3.46 -28.99
CA GLU A 435 -19.69 -3.30 -27.53
C GLU A 435 -21.02 -3.18 -26.75
N THR A 436 -22.07 -2.66 -27.40
CA THR A 436 -23.39 -2.42 -26.78
C THR A 436 -24.07 -3.73 -26.37
N LEU A 437 -23.82 -4.83 -27.08
CA LEU A 437 -24.38 -6.15 -26.76
C LEU A 437 -23.77 -6.76 -25.49
N GLU A 438 -22.46 -6.62 -25.26
CA GLU A 438 -21.80 -7.13 -24.05
C GLU A 438 -22.25 -6.38 -22.78
N ALA A 439 -22.43 -5.06 -22.86
CA ALA A 439 -22.87 -4.23 -21.73
C ALA A 439 -24.35 -4.41 -21.33
N ILE A 440 -25.18 -4.98 -22.21
CA ILE A 440 -26.61 -5.24 -21.94
C ILE A 440 -26.83 -6.67 -21.40
N THR A 441 -25.94 -7.61 -21.72
CA THR A 441 -26.09 -9.03 -21.36
C THR A 441 -25.30 -9.48 -20.13
N ALA A 442 -24.42 -8.64 -19.58
CA ALA A 442 -23.73 -8.82 -18.29
C ALA A 442 -24.40 -7.98 -17.20
#